data_AF-A0A8T2GIM1-F1
#
_entry.id   AF-A0A8T2GIM1-F1
#
_cell.length_a   1.000
_cell.length_b   1.000
_cell.length_c   1.000
_cell.angle_alpha   90.00
_cell.angle_beta   90.00
_cell.angle_gamma   90.00
#
_symmetry.space_group_name_H-M   'P 1'
#
loop_
_entity.id
_entity.type
_entity.pdbx_description
1 polymer ?
#
loop_
_entity_poly.entity_id
_entity_poly.type
_entity_poly.pdbx_seq_one_letter_code
_entity_poly.pdbx_strand_id
1 'polypeptide(L)'
;MGFLWDIIPIDKYLSTVPETEGRQQRIETRICALPDDLLLQILHHVPTKEAVATSILSKRWRYVWTMLPKLEFKDEGSESVGWFIGKSLQLHKAPKLDCLIVELGPHCPIDVDVRKWIENAVNRDVEELDFTLLWSAAPTSFPKSLYTCDTLVCLTLSNQILVDVSSPASLPSLLDLSLHYVVYKDDGSLVRLLSSSPVLKRLSVHRHEDDNLKTFTVKVSSLESLYYDENWLKNEVEDKEIDEVEDNEVDEVVDNEVEVDEGDDLNGSLKYLTVLKAEAEITVEKLKDKLTALYGQGASELETRKNRCSDLTQKLSEQILKTKEFKSLSNHLKELKDNAEAEWNRAREKADYKAPLTPQQESLRIIFIKEQYDTKLQELQYQLTMSKKHGEELLMKLQDAIDESEARKKAQSSQLKRTKELEDQILELEADRQSVIYDKRETTTAYDMMKAELDCSLLSLECWKEEKQNLEAILQQCTWESLKMSKELESRRELVQRCSSHKNIEMENDRLNMYDQMLELADNNTTAVSSGKP
;
A
#
# COMPACT_ATOMS: atom_id res chain seq x y z
N MET A 1 -25.49 11.56 8.00
CA MET A 1 -24.47 11.15 7.00
C MET A 1 -23.22 12.01 7.21
N GLY A 2 -22.50 11.75 8.30
CA GLY A 2 -21.28 12.47 8.67
C GLY A 2 -20.08 11.54 8.88
N PHE A 3 -20.10 10.33 8.31
CA PHE A 3 -19.12 9.26 8.56
C PHE A 3 -18.43 8.74 7.29
N LEU A 4 -18.57 9.47 6.16
CA LEU A 4 -17.73 9.24 4.97
C LEU A 4 -16.40 10.00 5.06
N TRP A 5 -16.23 10.81 6.12
CA TRP A 5 -15.07 11.69 6.34
C TRP A 5 -13.91 10.99 7.04
N ASP A 6 -14.16 9.86 7.73
CA ASP A 6 -13.16 9.24 8.61
C ASP A 6 -12.31 8.14 7.94
N ILE A 7 -12.55 7.80 6.66
CA ILE A 7 -12.02 6.56 6.04
C ILE A 7 -11.12 6.80 4.82
N ILE A 8 -11.18 8.00 4.23
CA ILE A 8 -10.18 8.38 3.22
C ILE A 8 -9.13 9.17 3.99
N PRO A 9 -7.86 8.75 4.05
CA PRO A 9 -6.79 9.56 4.60
C PRO A 9 -6.54 10.74 3.65
N ILE A 10 -7.42 11.74 3.71
CA ILE A 10 -7.39 12.95 2.89
C ILE A 10 -6.16 13.80 3.23
N ASP A 11 -5.65 13.71 4.46
CA ASP A 11 -4.47 14.44 4.93
C ASP A 11 -3.19 14.07 4.16
N LYS A 12 -3.12 12.86 3.58
CA LYS A 12 -1.98 12.42 2.78
C LYS A 12 -2.00 12.98 1.35
N TYR A 13 -3.16 13.37 0.84
CA TYR A 13 -3.34 13.89 -0.52
C TYR A 13 -3.40 15.43 -0.58
N LEU A 14 -3.72 16.11 0.52
CA LEU A 14 -3.76 17.58 0.57
C LEU A 14 -2.43 18.24 0.97
N SER A 15 -1.42 17.52 1.46
CA SER A 15 -0.17 18.12 1.95
C SER A 15 0.85 18.54 0.87
N THR A 16 0.51 18.44 -0.42
CA THR A 16 1.43 18.74 -1.54
C THR A 16 1.02 19.91 -2.43
N VAL A 17 0.00 20.70 -2.07
CA VAL A 17 -0.42 21.86 -2.87
C VAL A 17 -0.01 23.17 -2.20
N PRO A 18 0.93 23.95 -2.77
CA PRO A 18 1.19 25.31 -2.30
C PRO A 18 -0.03 26.19 -2.63
N GLU A 19 -0.53 26.91 -1.63
CA GLU A 19 -1.62 27.87 -1.75
C GLU A 19 -1.27 28.93 -2.80
N THR A 20 -1.89 28.82 -3.98
CA THR A 20 -1.94 29.91 -4.97
C THR A 20 -3.40 30.27 -5.20
N GLU A 21 -3.91 31.16 -4.35
CA GLU A 21 -5.31 31.60 -4.26
C GLU A 21 -5.90 32.19 -5.56
N GLY A 22 -5.11 32.38 -6.62
CA GLY A 22 -5.58 32.88 -7.92
C GLY A 22 -5.85 31.84 -9.01
N ARG A 23 -5.33 30.59 -8.90
CA ARG A 23 -5.49 29.55 -9.95
C ARG A 23 -6.55 28.51 -9.61
N GLN A 24 -6.71 28.14 -8.34
CA GLN A 24 -7.71 27.16 -7.87
C GLN A 24 -9.14 27.53 -8.33
N GLN A 25 -9.51 28.82 -8.18
CA GLN A 25 -10.86 29.32 -8.47
C GLN A 25 -11.23 29.30 -9.97
N ARG A 26 -10.23 29.29 -10.86
CA ARG A 26 -10.40 29.22 -12.33
C ARG A 26 -10.54 27.78 -12.86
N ILE A 27 -10.05 26.78 -12.14
CA ILE A 27 -10.12 25.36 -12.52
C ILE A 27 -11.41 24.72 -11.99
N GLU A 28 -11.82 25.07 -10.75
CA GLU A 28 -13.09 24.65 -10.16
C GLU A 28 -14.29 24.96 -11.07
N THR A 29 -14.25 26.07 -11.81
CA THR A 29 -15.32 26.49 -12.73
C THR A 29 -15.36 25.68 -14.03
N ARG A 30 -14.25 25.10 -14.50
CA ARG A 30 -14.20 24.42 -15.82
C ARG A 30 -14.57 22.94 -15.74
N ILE A 31 -14.09 22.23 -14.72
CA ILE A 31 -14.37 20.80 -14.53
C ILE A 31 -15.82 20.61 -14.04
N CYS A 32 -16.31 21.49 -13.15
CA CYS A 32 -17.70 21.44 -12.70
C CYS A 32 -18.73 21.76 -13.79
N ALA A 33 -18.31 22.31 -14.93
CA ALA A 33 -19.16 22.62 -16.07
C ALA A 33 -19.30 21.46 -17.09
N LEU A 34 -18.49 20.40 -16.96
CA LEU A 34 -18.58 19.22 -17.85
C LEU A 34 -19.92 18.48 -17.61
N PRO A 35 -20.59 17.91 -18.64
CA PRO A 35 -21.74 17.01 -18.48
C PRO A 35 -21.40 15.73 -17.69
N ASP A 36 -22.40 15.12 -17.05
CA ASP A 36 -22.19 13.94 -16.20
C ASP A 36 -21.57 12.78 -16.98
N ASP A 37 -21.93 12.60 -18.26
CA ASP A 37 -21.37 11.56 -19.12
C ASP A 37 -19.85 11.69 -19.30
N LEU A 38 -19.34 12.92 -19.42
CA LEU A 38 -17.90 13.16 -19.51
C LEU A 38 -17.22 12.94 -18.16
N LEU A 39 -17.89 13.27 -17.06
CA LEU A 39 -17.37 12.98 -15.72
C LEU A 39 -17.29 11.47 -15.48
N LEU A 40 -18.29 10.71 -15.94
CA LEU A 40 -18.27 9.25 -15.89
C LEU A 40 -17.15 8.65 -16.73
N GLN A 41 -16.92 9.17 -17.94
CA GLN A 41 -15.79 8.75 -18.77
C GLN A 41 -14.44 9.03 -18.10
N ILE A 42 -14.29 10.20 -17.48
CA ILE A 42 -13.07 10.53 -16.72
C ILE A 42 -12.90 9.53 -15.56
N LEU A 43 -13.95 9.35 -14.75
CA LEU A 43 -13.90 8.46 -13.59
C LEU A 43 -13.75 6.98 -13.95
N HIS A 44 -14.16 6.56 -15.14
CA HIS A 44 -13.98 5.20 -15.64
C HIS A 44 -12.50 4.82 -15.79
N HIS A 45 -11.62 5.81 -15.98
CA HIS A 45 -10.16 5.62 -16.06
C HIS A 45 -9.44 5.80 -14.72
N VAL A 46 -10.18 6.04 -13.64
CA VAL A 46 -9.64 6.29 -12.30
C VAL A 46 -10.00 5.08 -11.42
N PRO A 47 -9.11 4.60 -10.53
CA PRO A 47 -9.47 3.51 -9.65
C PRO A 47 -10.62 3.91 -8.72
N THR A 48 -11.44 2.93 -8.31
CA THR A 48 -12.74 3.20 -7.68
C THR A 48 -12.61 3.96 -6.37
N LYS A 49 -11.52 3.72 -5.61
CA LYS A 49 -11.24 4.41 -4.35
C LYS A 49 -11.10 5.93 -4.57
N GLU A 50 -10.32 6.34 -5.56
CA GLU A 50 -10.11 7.74 -5.93
C GLU A 50 -11.38 8.32 -6.58
N ALA A 51 -12.09 7.53 -7.40
CA ALA A 51 -13.37 7.95 -7.96
C ALA A 51 -14.41 8.24 -6.86
N VAL A 52 -14.49 7.41 -5.82
CA VAL A 52 -15.31 7.69 -4.63
C VAL A 52 -14.77 8.90 -3.88
N ALA A 53 -13.45 9.09 -3.77
CA ALA A 53 -12.86 10.27 -3.12
C ALA A 53 -13.28 11.59 -3.80
N THR A 54 -13.49 11.60 -5.12
CA THR A 54 -14.00 12.80 -5.82
C THR A 54 -15.39 13.24 -5.35
N SER A 55 -16.13 12.39 -4.62
CA SER A 55 -17.43 12.72 -4.04
C SER A 55 -17.43 13.94 -3.09
N ILE A 56 -16.26 14.32 -2.58
CA ILE A 56 -16.08 15.49 -1.71
C ILE A 56 -16.03 16.82 -2.47
N LEU A 57 -15.72 16.79 -3.78
CA LEU A 57 -15.48 18.00 -4.57
C LEU A 57 -16.73 18.87 -4.69
N SER A 58 -17.91 18.26 -4.84
CA SER A 58 -19.18 19.01 -4.82
C SER A 58 -20.39 18.09 -4.61
N LYS A 59 -21.57 18.69 -4.38
CA LYS A 59 -22.85 17.95 -4.30
C LYS A 59 -23.14 17.11 -5.55
N ARG A 60 -22.64 17.53 -6.72
CA ARG A 60 -22.82 16.83 -7.99
C ARG A 60 -21.91 15.61 -8.06
N TRP A 61 -20.61 15.81 -7.81
CA TRP A 61 -19.60 14.75 -7.81
C TRP A 61 -19.89 13.63 -6.81
N ARG A 62 -20.62 13.94 -5.74
CA ARG A 62 -21.09 12.96 -4.76
C ARG A 62 -21.76 11.72 -5.36
N TYR A 63 -22.46 11.88 -6.47
CA TYR A 63 -23.27 10.82 -7.07
C TYR A 63 -22.72 10.30 -8.39
N VAL A 64 -21.72 10.96 -9.00
CA VAL A 64 -21.22 10.58 -10.34
C VAL A 64 -20.64 9.15 -10.28
N TRP A 65 -19.77 8.87 -9.32
CA TRP A 65 -19.15 7.55 -9.20
C TRP A 65 -20.17 6.40 -9.02
N THR A 66 -21.37 6.68 -8.50
CA THR A 66 -22.43 5.67 -8.29
C THR A 66 -23.01 5.08 -9.58
N MET A 67 -22.66 5.67 -10.73
CA MET A 67 -23.07 5.22 -12.06
C MET A 67 -21.93 4.54 -12.84
N LEU A 68 -20.79 4.27 -12.21
CA LEU A 68 -19.66 3.61 -12.86
C LEU A 68 -19.95 2.13 -13.12
N PRO A 69 -19.71 1.63 -14.34
CA PRO A 69 -19.95 0.22 -14.66
C PRO A 69 -18.90 -0.73 -14.08
N LYS A 70 -17.72 -0.22 -13.69
CA LYS A 70 -16.62 -1.00 -13.12
C LYS A 70 -16.34 -0.55 -11.70
N LEU A 71 -16.29 -1.49 -10.78
CA LEU A 71 -15.96 -1.27 -9.37
C LEU A 71 -14.83 -2.20 -8.94
N GLU A 72 -13.77 -1.61 -8.38
CA GLU A 72 -12.58 -2.32 -7.91
C GLU A 72 -12.26 -1.91 -6.47
N PHE A 73 -12.25 -2.89 -5.58
CA PHE A 73 -11.99 -2.70 -4.16
C PHE A 73 -10.87 -3.62 -3.73
N LYS A 74 -9.73 -3.05 -3.31
CA LYS A 74 -8.56 -3.79 -2.85
C LYS A 74 -8.18 -3.36 -1.44
N ASP A 75 -7.95 -4.35 -0.57
CA ASP A 75 -7.52 -4.14 0.80
C ASP A 75 -5.98 -4.00 0.86
N GLU A 76 -5.49 -2.78 1.08
CA GLU A 76 -4.06 -2.45 1.14
C GLU A 76 -3.44 -2.71 2.53
N GLY A 77 -4.14 -3.40 3.45
CA GLY A 77 -3.57 -3.97 4.66
C GLY A 77 -3.56 -3.08 5.91
N SER A 78 -4.12 -1.86 5.86
CA SER A 78 -4.20 -0.98 7.04
C SER A 78 -5.51 -1.09 7.82
N GLU A 79 -6.65 -1.25 7.14
CA GLU A 79 -7.99 -1.35 7.75
C GLU A 79 -8.95 -2.12 6.84
N SER A 80 -9.88 -2.88 7.44
CA SER A 80 -10.86 -3.62 6.65
C SER A 80 -11.78 -2.69 5.84
N VAL A 81 -11.74 -2.87 4.52
CA VAL A 81 -12.63 -2.20 3.56
C VAL A 81 -14.03 -2.84 3.48
N GLY A 82 -14.30 -3.92 4.22
CA GLY A 82 -15.51 -4.72 4.02
C GLY A 82 -16.82 -3.94 4.24
N TRP A 83 -16.88 -3.13 5.30
CA TRP A 83 -18.05 -2.28 5.58
C TRP A 83 -18.22 -1.18 4.51
N PHE A 84 -17.11 -0.65 3.97
CA PHE A 84 -17.09 0.37 2.92
C PHE A 84 -17.58 -0.19 1.59
N ILE A 85 -17.16 -1.40 1.21
CA ILE A 85 -17.65 -2.10 0.01
C ILE A 85 -19.16 -2.33 0.12
N GLY A 86 -19.61 -2.87 1.25
CA GLY A 86 -21.03 -3.09 1.50
C GLY A 86 -21.84 -1.80 1.39
N LYS A 87 -21.30 -0.67 1.89
CA LYS A 87 -21.96 0.63 1.75
C LYS A 87 -21.91 1.17 0.32
N SER A 88 -20.80 0.97 -0.39
CA SER A 88 -20.61 1.46 -1.75
C SER A 88 -21.55 0.76 -2.73
N LEU A 89 -21.68 -0.57 -2.63
CA LEU A 89 -22.61 -1.36 -3.44
C LEU A 89 -24.09 -1.01 -3.17
N GLN A 90 -24.44 -0.62 -1.94
CA GLN A 90 -25.78 -0.10 -1.62
C GLN A 90 -26.06 1.26 -2.27
N LEU A 91 -25.03 2.11 -2.40
CA LEU A 91 -25.15 3.44 -3.00
C LEU A 91 -25.05 3.40 -4.52
N HIS A 92 -24.48 2.35 -5.08
CA HIS A 92 -24.33 2.15 -6.51
C HIS A 92 -25.70 2.01 -7.20
N LYS A 93 -25.90 2.80 -8.27
CA LYS A 93 -27.17 2.97 -8.98
C LYS A 93 -27.11 2.60 -10.45
N ALA A 94 -25.94 2.29 -11.02
CA ALA A 94 -25.88 1.89 -12.42
C ALA A 94 -26.77 0.65 -12.65
N PRO A 95 -27.58 0.63 -13.72
CA PRO A 95 -28.50 -0.46 -14.00
C PRO A 95 -27.76 -1.77 -14.32
N LYS A 96 -26.58 -1.65 -14.92
CA LYS A 96 -25.68 -2.75 -15.26
C LYS A 96 -24.35 -2.55 -14.53
N LEU A 97 -23.75 -3.64 -14.05
CA LEU A 97 -22.43 -3.65 -13.43
C LEU A 97 -21.52 -4.53 -14.29
N ASP A 98 -20.71 -3.96 -15.18
CA ASP A 98 -19.89 -4.73 -16.10
C ASP A 98 -18.81 -5.54 -15.36
N CYS A 99 -18.18 -4.95 -14.34
CA CYS A 99 -17.02 -5.54 -13.66
C CYS A 99 -17.02 -5.27 -12.16
N LEU A 100 -16.82 -6.32 -11.36
CA LEU A 100 -16.64 -6.24 -9.91
C LEU A 100 -15.39 -7.00 -9.46
N ILE A 101 -14.42 -6.26 -8.95
CA ILE A 101 -13.17 -6.81 -8.41
C ILE A 101 -13.13 -6.51 -6.90
N VAL A 102 -12.97 -7.55 -6.09
CA VAL A 102 -12.94 -7.45 -4.62
C VAL A 102 -11.81 -8.30 -4.05
N GLU A 103 -10.88 -7.64 -3.37
CA GLU A 103 -9.83 -8.27 -2.58
C GLU A 103 -10.00 -7.88 -1.11
N LEU A 104 -10.23 -8.88 -0.26
CA LEU A 104 -10.37 -8.71 1.19
C LEU A 104 -9.16 -9.31 1.91
N GLY A 105 -8.49 -8.48 2.71
CA GLY A 105 -7.27 -8.85 3.43
C GLY A 105 -7.53 -9.70 4.69
N PRO A 106 -6.44 -10.16 5.34
CA PRO A 106 -6.49 -11.03 6.52
C PRO A 106 -7.18 -10.40 7.74
N HIS A 107 -7.22 -9.06 7.79
CA HIS A 107 -7.79 -8.28 8.88
C HIS A 107 -9.28 -7.95 8.70
N CYS A 108 -9.92 -8.45 7.63
CA CYS A 108 -11.35 -8.24 7.42
C CYS A 108 -12.18 -8.98 8.50
N PRO A 109 -13.14 -8.31 9.17
CA PRO A 109 -13.97 -8.96 10.17
C PRO A 109 -14.87 -10.02 9.53
N ILE A 110 -15.14 -11.07 10.32
CA ILE A 110 -15.75 -12.33 9.87
C ILE A 110 -17.26 -12.17 9.56
N ASP A 111 -17.89 -11.07 9.98
CA ASP A 111 -19.31 -10.81 9.82
C ASP A 111 -19.70 -10.20 8.46
N VAL A 112 -18.71 -9.94 7.59
CA VAL A 112 -18.95 -9.38 6.25
C VAL A 112 -19.61 -10.42 5.33
N ASP A 113 -20.85 -10.13 4.93
CA ASP A 113 -21.65 -11.02 4.07
C ASP A 113 -21.38 -10.79 2.58
N VAL A 114 -20.27 -11.35 2.09
CA VAL A 114 -19.84 -11.26 0.67
C VAL A 114 -20.85 -11.88 -0.30
N ARG A 115 -21.71 -12.80 0.15
CA ARG A 115 -22.72 -13.46 -0.70
C ARG A 115 -23.70 -12.44 -1.29
N LYS A 116 -24.11 -11.45 -0.50
CA LYS A 116 -25.01 -10.39 -0.96
C LYS A 116 -24.40 -9.53 -2.06
N TRP A 117 -23.09 -9.36 -2.06
CA TRP A 117 -22.39 -8.57 -3.08
C TRP A 117 -22.40 -9.29 -4.42
N ILE A 118 -22.18 -10.60 -4.40
CA ILE A 118 -22.26 -11.45 -5.58
C ILE A 118 -23.70 -11.52 -6.10
N GLU A 119 -24.69 -11.70 -5.22
CA GLU A 119 -26.10 -11.64 -5.62
C GLU A 119 -26.45 -10.30 -6.27
N ASN A 120 -25.94 -9.19 -5.72
CA ASN A 120 -26.14 -7.86 -6.30
C ASN A 120 -25.52 -7.72 -7.69
N ALA A 121 -24.30 -8.22 -7.88
CA ALA A 121 -23.59 -8.17 -9.15
C ALA A 121 -24.28 -9.03 -10.22
N VAL A 122 -24.64 -10.28 -9.87
CA VAL A 122 -25.35 -11.20 -10.77
C VAL A 122 -26.72 -10.64 -11.18
N ASN A 123 -27.46 -10.03 -10.25
CA ASN A 123 -28.74 -9.38 -10.56
C ASN A 123 -28.61 -8.13 -11.45
N ARG A 124 -27.38 -7.69 -11.75
CA ARG A 124 -27.05 -6.51 -12.57
C ARG A 124 -26.22 -6.90 -13.80
N ASP A 125 -26.35 -8.16 -14.24
CA ASP A 125 -25.77 -8.67 -15.48
C ASP A 125 -24.24 -8.50 -15.57
N VAL A 126 -23.55 -8.92 -14.50
CA VAL A 126 -22.08 -8.80 -14.41
C VAL A 126 -21.36 -9.70 -15.40
N GLU A 127 -20.40 -9.11 -16.12
CA GLU A 127 -19.59 -9.78 -17.13
C GLU A 127 -18.26 -10.26 -16.55
N GLU A 128 -17.66 -9.49 -15.64
CA GLU A 128 -16.38 -9.82 -15.00
C GLU A 128 -16.49 -9.80 -13.48
N LEU A 129 -16.14 -10.91 -12.85
CA LEU A 129 -16.17 -11.06 -11.40
C LEU A 129 -14.84 -11.64 -10.90
N ASP A 130 -14.15 -10.87 -10.07
CA ASP A 130 -12.88 -11.26 -9.44
C ASP A 130 -13.00 -11.11 -7.93
N PHE A 131 -12.85 -12.22 -7.21
CA PHE A 131 -12.92 -12.26 -5.76
C PHE A 131 -11.71 -12.97 -5.17
N THR A 132 -11.02 -12.27 -4.28
CA THR A 132 -9.88 -12.78 -3.52
C THR A 132 -10.13 -12.62 -2.02
N LEU A 133 -10.20 -13.74 -1.30
CA LEU A 133 -10.49 -13.77 0.14
C LEU A 133 -9.28 -14.28 0.93
N LEU A 134 -8.55 -13.36 1.56
CA LEU A 134 -7.31 -13.66 2.31
C LEU A 134 -7.53 -13.74 3.84
N TRP A 135 -8.79 -13.76 4.31
CA TRP A 135 -9.10 -13.85 5.74
C TRP A 135 -8.69 -15.20 6.37
N SER A 136 -8.59 -15.21 7.69
CA SER A 136 -8.29 -16.44 8.47
C SER A 136 -9.55 -17.26 8.79
N ALA A 137 -10.73 -16.83 8.33
CA ALA A 137 -11.99 -17.53 8.55
C ALA A 137 -12.14 -18.77 7.63
N ALA A 138 -13.15 -19.59 7.91
CA ALA A 138 -13.46 -20.75 7.08
C ALA A 138 -13.81 -20.36 5.63
N PRO A 139 -13.57 -21.24 4.65
CA PRO A 139 -13.91 -20.99 3.26
C PRO A 139 -15.37 -20.62 3.07
N THR A 140 -15.63 -19.57 2.29
CA THR A 140 -16.98 -19.05 2.08
C THR A 140 -17.60 -19.60 0.81
N SER A 141 -18.81 -20.14 0.95
CA SER A 141 -19.62 -20.57 -0.18
C SER A 141 -20.34 -19.40 -0.83
N PHE A 142 -20.23 -19.33 -2.14
CA PHE A 142 -20.90 -18.33 -2.97
C PHE A 142 -22.33 -18.77 -3.34
N PRO A 143 -23.23 -17.81 -3.61
CA PRO A 143 -24.63 -18.10 -3.92
C PRO A 143 -24.74 -18.90 -5.22
N LYS A 144 -25.77 -19.77 -5.30
CA LYS A 144 -26.01 -20.58 -6.50
C LYS A 144 -26.27 -19.74 -7.76
N SER A 145 -26.77 -18.52 -7.58
CA SER A 145 -27.02 -17.56 -8.66
C SER A 145 -25.76 -17.26 -9.47
N LEU A 146 -24.58 -17.28 -8.84
CA LEU A 146 -23.30 -17.11 -9.55
C LEU A 146 -23.13 -18.17 -10.65
N TYR A 147 -23.39 -19.43 -10.34
CA TYR A 147 -23.20 -20.56 -11.25
C TYR A 147 -24.36 -20.74 -12.25
N THR A 148 -25.36 -19.85 -12.22
CA THR A 148 -26.45 -19.78 -13.19
C THR A 148 -26.46 -18.47 -13.96
N CYS A 149 -25.41 -17.65 -13.83
CA CYS A 149 -25.28 -16.37 -14.50
C CYS A 149 -24.99 -16.58 -15.99
N ASP A 150 -25.84 -16.02 -16.86
CA ASP A 150 -25.71 -16.14 -18.32
C ASP A 150 -24.87 -15.03 -18.96
N THR A 151 -24.60 -13.95 -18.23
CA THR A 151 -23.81 -12.79 -18.68
C THR A 151 -22.34 -12.85 -18.28
N LEU A 152 -21.99 -13.71 -17.32
CA LEU A 152 -20.63 -13.82 -16.80
C LEU A 152 -19.66 -14.38 -17.86
N VAL A 153 -18.67 -13.57 -18.22
CA VAL A 153 -17.62 -13.86 -19.22
C VAL A 153 -16.31 -14.26 -18.56
N CYS A 154 -15.93 -13.58 -17.48
CA CYS A 154 -14.69 -13.80 -16.74
C CYS A 154 -14.96 -14.03 -15.26
N LEU A 155 -14.46 -15.14 -14.71
CA LEU A 155 -14.61 -15.50 -13.31
C LEU A 155 -13.24 -15.84 -12.70
N THR A 156 -12.82 -15.04 -11.73
CA THR A 156 -11.64 -15.28 -10.91
C THR A 156 -12.05 -15.51 -9.47
N LEU A 157 -11.68 -16.68 -8.93
CA LEU A 157 -11.91 -17.05 -7.54
C LEU A 157 -10.57 -17.41 -6.90
N SER A 158 -10.24 -16.76 -5.78
CA SER A 158 -8.97 -16.96 -5.09
C SER A 158 -9.12 -17.22 -3.58
N ASN A 159 -8.30 -18.14 -3.07
CA ASN A 159 -8.08 -18.47 -1.66
C ASN A 159 -9.33 -19.00 -0.92
N GLN A 160 -9.84 -18.32 0.10
CA GLN A 160 -10.86 -18.82 1.05
C GLN A 160 -12.28 -18.89 0.46
N ILE A 161 -12.41 -19.34 -0.79
CA ILE A 161 -13.66 -19.52 -1.53
C ILE A 161 -13.93 -21.02 -1.67
N LEU A 162 -15.13 -21.43 -1.28
CA LEU A 162 -15.61 -22.80 -1.44
C LEU A 162 -16.35 -22.97 -2.77
N VAL A 163 -15.76 -23.72 -3.69
CA VAL A 163 -16.37 -24.13 -4.95
C VAL A 163 -17.32 -25.31 -4.70
N ASP A 164 -18.60 -24.97 -4.50
CA ASP A 164 -19.73 -25.92 -4.35
C ASP A 164 -20.74 -25.73 -5.49
N VAL A 165 -20.48 -26.40 -6.61
CA VAL A 165 -21.35 -26.30 -7.80
C VAL A 165 -22.40 -27.40 -7.78
N SER A 166 -23.62 -27.07 -7.38
CA SER A 166 -24.76 -28.00 -7.43
C SER A 166 -25.45 -27.97 -8.80
N SER A 167 -25.92 -29.13 -9.30
CA SER A 167 -26.72 -29.21 -10.53
C SER A 167 -28.19 -28.81 -10.25
N PRO A 168 -28.86 -28.02 -11.11
CA PRO A 168 -28.39 -27.50 -12.41
C PRO A 168 -27.54 -26.22 -12.27
N ALA A 169 -26.41 -26.17 -12.98
CA ALA A 169 -25.56 -25.00 -13.15
C ALA A 169 -25.36 -24.77 -14.66
N SER A 170 -25.24 -23.51 -15.08
CA SER A 170 -25.10 -23.13 -16.48
C SER A 170 -24.45 -21.75 -16.56
N LEU A 171 -23.26 -21.70 -17.14
CA LEU A 171 -22.45 -20.51 -17.38
C LEU A 171 -22.20 -20.39 -18.90
N PRO A 172 -23.24 -20.07 -19.70
CA PRO A 172 -23.21 -20.16 -21.16
C PRO A 172 -22.25 -19.18 -21.83
N SER A 173 -21.84 -18.10 -21.14
CA SER A 173 -20.98 -17.04 -21.70
C SER A 173 -19.56 -17.05 -21.13
N LEU A 174 -19.24 -17.97 -20.21
CA LEU A 174 -17.95 -17.96 -19.51
C LEU A 174 -16.81 -18.38 -20.44
N LEU A 175 -15.94 -17.43 -20.77
CA LEU A 175 -14.75 -17.62 -21.61
C LEU A 175 -13.49 -17.85 -20.79
N ASP A 176 -13.41 -17.22 -19.62
CA ASP A 176 -12.24 -17.16 -18.75
C ASP A 176 -12.57 -17.62 -17.35
N LEU A 177 -11.87 -18.65 -16.88
CA LEU A 177 -12.00 -19.17 -15.53
C LEU A 177 -10.63 -19.27 -14.87
N SER A 178 -10.49 -18.59 -13.73
CA SER A 178 -9.28 -18.56 -12.93
C SER A 178 -9.59 -19.03 -11.51
N LEU A 179 -8.92 -20.10 -11.08
CA LEU A 179 -9.11 -20.73 -9.76
C LEU A 179 -7.75 -20.78 -9.06
N HIS A 180 -7.54 -19.89 -8.09
CA HIS A 180 -6.26 -19.77 -7.39
C HIS A 180 -6.41 -20.21 -5.93
N TYR A 181 -5.83 -21.34 -5.56
CA TYR A 181 -5.81 -21.82 -4.17
C TYR A 181 -7.20 -21.96 -3.52
N VAL A 182 -8.23 -22.19 -4.34
CA VAL A 182 -9.62 -22.35 -3.88
C VAL A 182 -9.84 -23.69 -3.21
N VAL A 183 -10.85 -23.75 -2.33
CA VAL A 183 -11.25 -25.00 -1.69
C VAL A 183 -12.42 -25.60 -2.46
N TYR A 184 -12.39 -26.90 -2.74
CA TYR A 184 -13.47 -27.59 -3.44
C TYR A 184 -14.34 -28.34 -2.44
N LYS A 185 -15.64 -28.48 -2.68
CA LYS A 185 -16.48 -29.32 -1.82
C LYS A 185 -16.22 -30.82 -1.99
N ASP A 186 -16.00 -31.23 -3.23
CA ASP A 186 -15.78 -32.61 -3.65
C ASP A 186 -15.13 -32.64 -5.04
N ASP A 187 -14.53 -33.78 -5.42
CA ASP A 187 -13.91 -33.98 -6.74
C ASP A 187 -14.87 -33.68 -7.91
N GLY A 188 -16.17 -33.88 -7.70
CA GLY A 188 -17.20 -33.60 -8.70
C GLY A 188 -17.58 -32.13 -8.84
N SER A 189 -17.20 -31.25 -7.90
CA SER A 189 -17.55 -29.82 -7.96
C SER A 189 -16.81 -29.10 -9.09
N LEU A 190 -15.52 -29.37 -9.27
CA LEU A 190 -14.74 -28.87 -10.40
C LEU A 190 -15.28 -29.39 -11.74
N VAL A 191 -15.55 -30.70 -11.82
CA VAL A 191 -16.09 -31.31 -13.05
C VAL A 191 -17.43 -30.68 -13.43
N ARG A 192 -18.32 -30.45 -12.45
CA ARG A 192 -19.59 -29.76 -12.67
C ARG A 192 -19.40 -28.33 -13.16
N LEU A 193 -18.50 -27.55 -12.54
CA LEU A 193 -18.18 -26.18 -12.96
C LEU A 193 -17.73 -26.13 -14.43
N LEU A 194 -16.78 -26.99 -14.81
CA LEU A 194 -16.25 -27.08 -16.16
C LEU A 194 -17.31 -27.56 -17.16
N SER A 195 -18.12 -28.56 -16.80
CA SER A 195 -19.22 -29.04 -17.66
C SER A 195 -20.34 -28.02 -17.87
N SER A 196 -20.48 -27.07 -16.94
CA SER A 196 -21.48 -25.99 -17.01
C SER A 196 -21.01 -24.83 -17.88
N SER A 197 -19.77 -24.85 -18.37
CA SER A 197 -19.11 -23.73 -19.08
C SER A 197 -18.73 -24.15 -20.51
N PRO A 198 -19.70 -24.28 -21.43
CA PRO A 198 -19.50 -24.92 -22.75
C PRO A 198 -18.64 -24.12 -23.73
N VAL A 199 -18.42 -22.83 -23.48
CA VAL A 199 -17.65 -21.91 -24.34
C VAL A 199 -16.30 -21.51 -23.73
N LEU A 200 -15.91 -22.13 -22.62
CA LEU A 200 -14.70 -21.81 -21.88
C LEU A 200 -13.45 -21.97 -22.76
N LYS A 201 -12.68 -20.90 -22.91
CA LYS A 201 -11.45 -20.85 -23.74
C LYS A 201 -10.19 -20.88 -22.92
N ARG A 202 -10.16 -20.22 -21.75
CA ARG A 202 -8.97 -20.10 -20.92
C ARG A 202 -9.28 -20.57 -19.50
N LEU A 203 -8.48 -21.52 -19.02
CA LEU A 203 -8.55 -22.05 -17.67
C LEU A 203 -7.19 -21.86 -17.01
N SER A 204 -7.15 -21.11 -15.91
CA SER A 204 -5.99 -20.93 -15.05
C SER A 204 -6.25 -21.54 -13.69
N VAL A 205 -5.41 -22.47 -13.26
CA VAL A 205 -5.58 -23.17 -11.99
C VAL A 205 -4.26 -23.19 -11.25
N HIS A 206 -4.26 -22.65 -10.03
CA HIS A 206 -3.15 -22.76 -9.09
C HIS A 206 -3.64 -23.51 -7.86
N ARG A 207 -2.92 -24.56 -7.45
CA ARG A 207 -3.33 -25.45 -6.35
C ARG A 207 -2.29 -25.50 -5.26
N HIS A 208 -2.74 -25.78 -4.04
CA HIS A 208 -1.84 -26.18 -2.95
C HIS A 208 -1.51 -27.68 -3.10
N GLU A 209 -0.29 -28.09 -2.75
CA GLU A 209 0.12 -29.50 -2.77
C GLU A 209 -0.80 -30.37 -1.88
N ASP A 210 -1.22 -29.83 -0.74
CA ASP A 210 -2.08 -30.50 0.25
C ASP A 210 -3.56 -30.13 0.10
N ASP A 211 -4.02 -29.72 -1.09
CA ASP A 211 -5.43 -29.39 -1.27
C ASP A 211 -6.34 -30.63 -1.16
N ASN A 212 -7.65 -30.38 -1.18
CA ASN A 212 -8.63 -31.42 -0.92
C ASN A 212 -9.07 -32.22 -2.16
N LEU A 213 -8.50 -31.94 -3.35
CA LEU A 213 -8.82 -32.61 -4.60
C LEU A 213 -7.82 -33.73 -4.89
N LYS A 214 -8.32 -34.97 -5.03
CA LYS A 214 -7.45 -36.11 -5.33
C LYS A 214 -7.14 -36.24 -6.81
N THR A 215 -8.08 -35.83 -7.65
CA THR A 215 -7.97 -35.96 -9.10
C THR A 215 -8.41 -34.67 -9.77
N PHE A 216 -7.51 -34.07 -10.55
CA PHE A 216 -7.81 -32.94 -11.39
C PHE A 216 -8.09 -33.43 -12.81
N THR A 217 -9.34 -33.34 -13.26
CA THR A 217 -9.76 -33.79 -14.60
C THR A 217 -10.44 -32.66 -15.35
N VAL A 218 -9.85 -32.28 -16.48
CA VAL A 218 -10.40 -31.24 -17.37
C VAL A 218 -11.01 -31.91 -18.58
N LYS A 219 -12.33 -31.74 -18.76
CA LYS A 219 -13.08 -32.21 -19.94
C LYS A 219 -13.89 -31.06 -20.51
N VAL A 220 -13.23 -30.23 -21.30
CA VAL A 220 -13.82 -29.05 -21.94
C VAL A 220 -13.34 -29.00 -23.38
N SER A 221 -14.25 -29.18 -24.34
CA SER A 221 -13.88 -29.24 -25.77
C SER A 221 -13.58 -27.88 -26.39
N SER A 222 -14.02 -26.79 -25.76
CA SER A 222 -13.81 -25.41 -26.21
C SER A 222 -12.49 -24.79 -25.74
N LEU A 223 -11.73 -25.49 -24.89
CA LEU A 223 -10.57 -24.92 -24.21
C LEU A 223 -9.40 -24.71 -25.18
N GLU A 224 -8.90 -23.48 -25.25
CA GLU A 224 -7.77 -23.05 -26.10
C GLU A 224 -6.47 -22.97 -25.30
N SER A 225 -6.54 -22.59 -24.01
CA SER A 225 -5.38 -22.44 -23.13
C SER A 225 -5.67 -22.99 -21.74
N LEU A 226 -4.75 -23.81 -21.24
CA LEU A 226 -4.72 -24.31 -19.87
C LEU A 226 -3.41 -23.87 -19.21
N TYR A 227 -3.52 -23.10 -18.14
CA TYR A 227 -2.43 -22.83 -17.22
C TYR A 227 -2.69 -23.62 -15.95
N TYR A 228 -1.73 -24.44 -15.55
CA TYR A 228 -1.83 -25.28 -14.37
C TYR A 228 -0.51 -25.22 -13.61
N ASP A 229 -0.56 -24.77 -12.36
CA ASP A 229 0.61 -24.61 -11.51
C ASP A 229 0.37 -25.23 -10.13
N GLU A 230 1.32 -26.06 -9.73
CA GLU A 230 1.44 -26.68 -8.42
C GLU A 230 2.72 -26.13 -7.80
N ASN A 231 2.70 -24.90 -7.27
CA ASN A 231 3.88 -24.37 -6.58
C ASN A 231 3.59 -23.25 -5.58
N TRP A 232 4.16 -23.40 -4.38
CA TRP A 232 4.67 -22.29 -3.58
C TRP A 232 6.00 -22.73 -2.94
N LEU A 233 7.11 -22.24 -3.49
CA LEU A 233 8.49 -22.32 -2.98
C LEU A 233 8.97 -23.71 -2.50
N LYS A 234 9.52 -24.50 -3.44
CA LYS A 234 10.81 -25.15 -3.18
C LYS A 234 11.89 -24.08 -2.99
N ASN A 235 11.92 -23.42 -1.84
CA ASN A 235 13.21 -23.07 -1.26
C ASN A 235 13.65 -24.31 -0.49
N GLU A 236 14.11 -25.31 -1.24
CA GLU A 236 14.95 -26.36 -0.69
C GLU A 236 16.11 -25.63 -0.02
N VAL A 237 16.12 -25.67 1.30
CA VAL A 237 17.35 -25.74 2.06
C VAL A 237 18.08 -26.95 1.48
N GLU A 238 18.89 -26.73 0.45
CA GLU A 238 19.97 -27.66 0.15
C GLU A 238 20.93 -27.57 1.32
N ASP A 239 20.65 -28.37 2.35
CA ASP A 239 21.64 -28.92 3.26
C ASP A 239 22.64 -29.69 2.39
N LYS A 240 23.56 -28.97 1.74
CA LYS A 240 24.82 -29.54 1.30
C LYS A 240 25.68 -29.62 2.54
N GLU A 241 25.68 -30.81 3.14
CA GLU A 241 26.85 -31.36 3.82
C GLU A 241 28.08 -31.02 2.98
N ILE A 242 28.90 -30.07 3.47
CA ILE A 242 30.27 -29.94 3.01
C ILE A 242 31.09 -30.66 4.06
N ASP A 243 31.45 -31.88 3.72
CA ASP A 243 32.52 -32.63 4.35
C ASP A 243 33.81 -31.81 4.31
N GLU A 244 34.48 -31.80 5.45
CA GLU A 244 35.85 -31.34 5.63
C GLU A 244 36.78 -32.02 4.62
N VAL A 245 37.46 -31.24 3.76
CA VAL A 245 38.72 -31.67 3.17
C VAL A 245 39.71 -30.51 3.20
N GLU A 246 40.86 -30.85 3.76
CA GLU A 246 42.07 -30.07 4.02
C GLU A 246 42.68 -29.38 2.79
N ASP A 247 43.31 -28.24 3.06
CA ASP A 247 44.56 -27.69 2.51
C ASP A 247 45.04 -28.17 1.13
N ASN A 248 45.27 -27.22 0.21
CA ASN A 248 46.62 -26.90 -0.29
C ASN A 248 46.66 -25.71 -1.29
N GLU A 249 47.65 -24.84 -1.04
CA GLU A 249 48.53 -24.10 -1.96
C GLU A 249 47.97 -23.24 -3.12
N VAL A 250 48.08 -21.91 -2.87
CA VAL A 250 48.78 -20.87 -3.67
C VAL A 250 49.11 -21.16 -5.13
N ASP A 251 48.65 -20.28 -6.04
CA ASP A 251 49.55 -19.57 -6.96
C ASP A 251 48.92 -18.30 -7.56
N GLU A 252 49.76 -17.25 -7.62
CA GLU A 252 49.56 -15.93 -8.24
C GLU A 252 49.50 -16.01 -9.78
N VAL A 253 48.98 -14.94 -10.42
CA VAL A 253 49.45 -14.24 -11.66
C VAL A 253 48.27 -13.37 -12.15
N VAL A 254 48.21 -12.07 -11.82
CA VAL A 254 48.76 -10.89 -12.53
C VAL A 254 47.87 -10.37 -13.68
N ASP A 255 47.44 -9.12 -13.47
CA ASP A 255 47.12 -8.00 -14.37
C ASP A 255 46.08 -8.14 -15.49
N ASN A 256 45.08 -7.26 -15.44
CA ASN A 256 45.06 -6.11 -16.37
C ASN A 256 44.17 -4.98 -15.85
N GLU A 257 44.81 -3.85 -15.59
CA GLU A 257 44.22 -2.53 -15.46
C GLU A 257 43.62 -2.08 -16.81
N VAL A 258 42.46 -1.42 -16.74
CA VAL A 258 42.15 -0.32 -17.65
C VAL A 258 41.59 0.81 -16.79
N GLU A 259 42.42 1.82 -16.55
CA GLU A 259 42.00 3.13 -16.07
C GLU A 259 41.19 3.85 -17.16
N VAL A 260 40.06 4.45 -16.75
CA VAL A 260 39.59 5.71 -17.34
C VAL A 260 39.21 6.63 -16.18
N ASP A 261 40.00 7.68 -16.06
CA ASP A 261 39.91 8.82 -15.16
C ASP A 261 38.72 9.71 -15.52
N GLU A 262 37.90 10.08 -14.52
CA GLU A 262 37.26 11.40 -14.38
C GLU A 262 36.38 11.44 -13.10
N GLY A 263 36.76 12.27 -12.12
CA GLY A 263 35.80 12.93 -11.22
C GLY A 263 35.88 12.57 -9.73
N ASP A 264 36.78 13.23 -9.01
CA ASP A 264 36.98 13.19 -7.55
C ASP A 264 35.79 13.69 -6.66
N ASP A 265 34.55 13.77 -7.17
CA ASP A 265 33.35 14.13 -6.39
C ASP A 265 32.33 12.96 -6.26
N LEU A 266 32.52 11.89 -7.03
CA LEU A 266 31.66 10.69 -6.97
C LEU A 266 32.03 9.75 -5.81
N ASN A 267 33.30 9.72 -5.39
CA ASN A 267 33.81 8.79 -4.38
C ASN A 267 33.24 9.08 -2.97
N GLY A 268 32.99 10.35 -2.64
CA GLY A 268 32.34 10.76 -1.39
C GLY A 268 30.87 10.34 -1.33
N SER A 269 30.14 10.56 -2.44
CA SER A 269 28.74 10.15 -2.58
C SER A 269 28.58 8.63 -2.63
N LEU A 270 29.50 7.91 -3.27
CA LEU A 270 29.49 6.44 -3.34
C LEU A 270 29.76 5.83 -1.96
N LYS A 271 30.69 6.39 -1.17
CA LYS A 271 30.93 5.97 0.22
C LYS A 271 29.70 6.20 1.10
N TYR A 272 29.05 7.35 1.00
CA TYR A 272 27.83 7.65 1.75
C TYR A 272 26.69 6.70 1.38
N LEU A 273 26.51 6.38 0.09
CA LEU A 273 25.53 5.40 -0.37
C LEU A 273 25.85 3.97 0.08
N THR A 274 27.12 3.56 0.14
CA THR A 274 27.50 2.25 0.68
C THR A 274 27.22 2.10 2.16
N VAL A 275 27.41 3.18 2.93
CA VAL A 275 27.09 3.21 4.37
C VAL A 275 25.58 3.16 4.59
N LEU A 276 24.80 3.97 3.87
CA LEU A 276 23.34 3.93 3.93
C LEU A 276 22.76 2.57 3.49
N LYS A 277 23.38 1.92 2.50
CA LYS A 277 23.01 0.57 2.06
C LYS A 277 23.28 -0.46 3.16
N ALA A 278 24.44 -0.43 3.80
CA ALA A 278 24.76 -1.31 4.92
C ALA A 278 23.85 -1.08 6.14
N GLU A 279 23.52 0.18 6.45
CA GLU A 279 22.56 0.53 7.51
C GLU A 279 21.14 0.03 7.20
N ALA A 280 20.70 0.16 5.94
CA ALA A 280 19.43 -0.40 5.49
C ALA A 280 19.41 -1.93 5.58
N GLU A 281 20.47 -2.61 5.16
CA GLU A 281 20.61 -4.08 5.23
C GLU A 281 20.57 -4.58 6.69
N ILE A 282 21.30 -3.92 7.62
CA ILE A 282 21.25 -4.24 9.06
C ILE A 282 19.84 -4.02 9.63
N THR A 283 19.14 -2.98 9.17
CA THR A 283 17.78 -2.68 9.65
C THR A 283 16.78 -3.71 9.14
N VAL A 284 16.91 -4.13 7.87
CA VAL A 284 16.11 -5.20 7.28
C VAL A 284 16.32 -6.52 8.02
N GLU A 285 17.56 -6.88 8.34
CA GLU A 285 17.85 -8.12 9.06
C GLU A 285 17.30 -8.08 10.50
N LYS A 286 17.44 -6.95 11.20
CA LYS A 286 16.79 -6.75 12.52
C LYS A 286 15.25 -6.82 12.45
N LEU A 287 14.65 -6.35 11.36
CA LEU A 287 13.20 -6.44 11.17
C LEU A 287 12.77 -7.89 10.85
N LYS A 288 13.56 -8.64 10.08
CA LYS A 288 13.34 -10.08 9.87
C LYS A 288 13.42 -10.86 11.18
N ASP A 289 14.42 -10.60 12.01
CA ASP A 289 14.57 -11.25 13.33
C ASP A 289 13.39 -10.95 14.27
N LYS A 290 12.90 -9.70 14.25
CA LYS A 290 11.70 -9.33 15.00
C LYS A 290 10.44 -10.01 14.44
N LEU A 291 10.34 -10.14 13.12
CA LEU A 291 9.23 -10.79 12.46
C LEU A 291 9.21 -12.29 12.79
N THR A 292 10.33 -12.99 12.70
CA THR A 292 10.46 -14.41 13.07
C THR A 292 10.20 -14.64 14.55
N ALA A 293 10.65 -13.74 15.44
CA ALA A 293 10.32 -13.81 16.87
C ALA A 293 8.82 -13.65 17.14
N LEU A 294 8.15 -12.70 16.47
CA LEU A 294 6.70 -12.48 16.59
C LEU A 294 5.88 -13.65 16.03
N TYR A 295 6.29 -14.22 14.89
CA TYR A 295 5.65 -15.41 14.32
C TYR A 295 5.84 -16.63 15.22
N GLY A 296 7.03 -16.84 15.77
CA GLY A 296 7.31 -17.93 16.71
C GLY A 296 6.51 -17.82 18.00
N GLN A 297 6.42 -16.61 18.57
CA GLN A 297 5.62 -16.37 19.76
C GLN A 297 4.12 -16.57 19.50
N GLY A 298 3.61 -16.05 18.37
CA GLY A 298 2.21 -16.24 17.96
C GLY A 298 1.84 -17.70 17.73
N ALA A 299 2.71 -18.48 17.07
CA ALA A 299 2.51 -19.91 16.83
C ALA A 299 2.49 -20.71 18.15
N SER A 300 3.42 -20.41 19.07
CA SER A 300 3.45 -21.04 20.40
C SER A 300 2.20 -20.72 21.21
N GLU A 301 1.75 -19.47 21.24
CA GLU A 301 0.53 -19.07 21.96
C GLU A 301 -0.73 -19.69 21.35
N LEU A 302 -0.80 -19.81 20.02
CA LEU A 302 -1.91 -20.45 19.31
C LEU A 302 -1.98 -21.95 19.61
N GLU A 303 -0.84 -22.65 19.59
CA GLU A 303 -0.76 -24.08 19.90
C GLU A 303 -1.14 -24.33 21.38
N THR A 304 -0.69 -23.47 22.29
CA THR A 304 -1.06 -23.54 23.71
C THR A 304 -2.58 -23.34 23.91
N ARG A 305 -3.19 -22.39 23.18
CA ARG A 305 -4.65 -22.17 23.19
C ARG A 305 -5.42 -23.34 22.60
N LYS A 306 -4.95 -23.92 21.49
CA LYS A 306 -5.57 -25.06 20.81
C LYS A 306 -5.60 -26.29 21.72
N ASN A 307 -4.48 -26.57 22.38
CA ASN A 307 -4.37 -27.67 23.35
C ASN A 307 -5.31 -27.47 24.55
N ARG A 308 -5.42 -26.24 25.07
CA ARG A 308 -6.35 -25.92 26.16
C ARG A 308 -7.83 -26.05 25.74
N CYS A 309 -8.17 -25.73 24.50
CA CYS A 309 -9.52 -25.91 23.95
C CYS A 309 -9.88 -27.40 23.80
N SER A 310 -8.92 -28.22 23.35
CA SER A 310 -9.08 -29.68 23.26
C SER A 310 -9.31 -30.32 24.65
N ASP A 311 -8.49 -29.96 25.64
CA ASP A 311 -8.62 -30.45 27.02
C ASP A 311 -9.97 -30.06 27.65
N LEU A 312 -10.44 -28.82 27.42
CA LEU A 312 -11.76 -28.39 27.87
C LEU A 312 -12.89 -29.16 27.18
N THR A 313 -12.76 -29.44 25.89
CA THR A 313 -13.74 -30.22 25.13
C THR A 313 -13.84 -31.66 25.65
N GLN A 314 -12.68 -32.27 25.94
CA GLN A 314 -12.63 -33.61 26.54
C GLN A 314 -13.28 -33.60 27.93
N LYS A 315 -12.91 -32.67 28.81
CA LYS A 315 -13.51 -32.54 30.16
C LYS A 315 -15.03 -32.33 30.12
N LEU A 316 -15.52 -31.52 29.17
CA LEU A 316 -16.95 -31.31 28.99
C LEU A 316 -17.66 -32.61 28.55
N SER A 317 -17.06 -33.37 27.63
CA SER A 317 -17.60 -34.64 27.18
C SER A 317 -17.67 -35.70 28.31
N GLU A 318 -16.64 -35.76 29.16
CA GLU A 318 -16.62 -36.62 30.33
C GLU A 318 -17.70 -36.23 31.36
N GLN A 319 -17.93 -34.92 31.57
CA GLN A 319 -18.99 -34.43 32.45
C GLN A 319 -20.39 -34.76 31.91
N ILE A 320 -20.60 -34.65 30.59
CA ILE A 320 -21.87 -35.05 29.95
C ILE A 320 -22.11 -36.55 30.14
N LEU A 321 -21.08 -37.39 29.98
CA LEU A 321 -21.19 -38.83 30.19
C LEU A 321 -21.52 -39.17 31.65
N LYS A 322 -20.79 -38.61 32.62
CA LYS A 322 -21.05 -38.77 34.06
C LYS A 322 -22.46 -38.31 34.44
N THR A 323 -22.95 -37.22 33.85
CA THR A 323 -24.31 -36.72 34.07
C THR A 323 -25.37 -37.68 33.53
N LYS A 324 -25.13 -38.28 32.36
CA LYS A 324 -26.01 -39.32 31.79
C LYS A 324 -26.04 -40.58 32.65
N GLU A 325 -24.87 -41.02 33.14
CA GLU A 325 -24.76 -42.16 34.06
C GLU A 325 -25.49 -41.90 35.37
N PHE A 326 -25.34 -40.70 35.96
CA PHE A 326 -26.06 -40.31 37.17
C PHE A 326 -27.59 -40.30 36.95
N LYS A 327 -28.05 -39.81 35.80
CA LYS A 327 -29.48 -39.83 35.45
C LYS A 327 -30.00 -41.26 35.29
N SER A 328 -29.21 -42.16 34.71
CA SER A 328 -29.54 -43.58 34.59
C SER A 328 -29.60 -44.27 35.96
N LEU A 329 -28.62 -44.03 36.84
CA LEU A 329 -28.60 -44.53 38.21
C LEU A 329 -29.78 -44.02 39.04
N SER A 330 -30.13 -42.74 38.89
CA SER A 330 -31.29 -42.13 39.56
C SER A 330 -32.60 -42.78 39.12
N ASN A 331 -32.78 -43.06 37.82
CA ASN A 331 -33.94 -43.78 37.31
C ASN A 331 -34.01 -45.22 37.84
N HIS A 332 -32.89 -45.94 37.86
CA HIS A 332 -32.86 -47.32 38.36
C HIS A 332 -33.15 -47.41 39.87
N LEU A 333 -32.63 -46.46 40.66
CA LEU A 333 -32.96 -46.36 42.09
C LEU A 333 -34.43 -46.05 42.32
N LYS A 334 -35.04 -45.22 41.47
CA LYS A 334 -36.47 -44.95 41.50
C LYS A 334 -37.30 -46.21 41.20
N GLU A 335 -36.94 -46.95 40.16
CA GLU A 335 -37.60 -48.23 39.84
C GLU A 335 -37.47 -49.27 40.96
N LEU A 336 -36.28 -49.40 41.56
CA LEU A 336 -36.08 -50.31 42.69
C LEU A 336 -36.92 -49.91 43.90
N LYS A 337 -37.04 -48.61 44.18
CA LYS A 337 -37.91 -48.09 45.24
C LYS A 337 -39.37 -48.42 44.95
N ASP A 338 -39.85 -48.10 43.75
CA ASP A 338 -41.25 -48.32 43.35
C ASP A 338 -41.59 -49.82 43.37
N ASN A 339 -40.66 -50.68 42.95
CA ASN A 339 -40.81 -52.14 43.03
C ASN A 339 -40.83 -52.66 44.47
N ALA A 340 -39.95 -52.17 45.34
CA ALA A 340 -39.94 -52.54 46.75
C ALA A 340 -41.22 -52.10 47.46
N GLU A 341 -41.74 -50.91 47.14
CA GLU A 341 -43.00 -50.38 47.68
C GLU A 341 -44.20 -51.20 47.18
N ALA A 342 -44.20 -51.59 45.90
CA ALA A 342 -45.21 -52.48 45.33
C ALA A 342 -45.15 -53.91 45.92
N GLU A 343 -43.95 -54.45 46.15
CA GLU A 343 -43.76 -55.74 46.80
C GLU A 343 -44.20 -55.72 48.26
N TRP A 344 -43.91 -54.64 48.98
CA TRP A 344 -44.34 -54.46 50.36
C TRP A 344 -45.86 -54.34 50.48
N ASN A 345 -46.51 -53.61 49.56
CA ASN A 345 -47.97 -53.56 49.48
C ASN A 345 -48.55 -54.94 49.14
N ARG A 346 -47.98 -55.67 48.17
CA ARG A 346 -48.37 -57.06 47.86
C ARG A 346 -48.12 -58.04 49.01
N ALA A 347 -47.07 -57.85 49.80
CA ALA A 347 -46.75 -58.68 50.96
C ALA A 347 -47.72 -58.40 52.12
N ARG A 348 -48.11 -57.13 52.32
CA ARG A 348 -49.16 -56.73 53.25
C ARG A 348 -50.51 -57.35 52.88
N GLU A 349 -50.89 -57.30 51.61
CA GLU A 349 -52.11 -57.95 51.10
C GLU A 349 -52.07 -59.49 51.24
N LYS A 350 -50.89 -60.11 51.11
CA LYS A 350 -50.70 -61.56 51.32
C LYS A 350 -50.61 -61.97 52.79
N ALA A 351 -50.19 -61.07 53.69
CA ALA A 351 -50.10 -61.33 55.12
C ALA A 351 -51.48 -61.45 55.79
N ASP A 352 -52.52 -60.88 55.19
CA ASP A 352 -53.91 -61.11 55.60
C ASP A 352 -54.41 -62.53 55.30
N TYR A 353 -53.66 -63.33 54.54
CA TYR A 353 -54.00 -64.71 54.20
C TYR A 353 -52.77 -65.62 54.05
N LYS A 354 -51.96 -65.86 55.10
CA LYS A 354 -51.23 -67.14 55.25
C LYS A 354 -50.55 -67.37 56.60
N ALA A 355 -50.47 -68.66 56.94
CA ALA A 355 -50.05 -69.27 58.19
C ALA A 355 -48.56 -69.07 58.57
N PRO A 356 -48.17 -69.23 59.86
CA PRO A 356 -46.92 -68.69 60.40
C PRO A 356 -45.70 -69.58 60.13
N LEU A 357 -44.57 -68.93 59.82
CA LEU A 357 -43.22 -69.47 60.00
C LEU A 357 -42.74 -69.21 61.44
N THR A 358 -41.70 -69.93 61.89
CA THR A 358 -41.25 -69.87 63.29
C THR A 358 -40.42 -68.61 63.58
N PRO A 359 -40.57 -67.97 64.76
CA PRO A 359 -40.02 -66.63 65.07
C PRO A 359 -38.51 -66.45 64.89
N GLN A 360 -37.73 -67.53 64.95
CA GLN A 360 -36.27 -67.50 64.82
C GLN A 360 -35.79 -67.31 63.37
N GLN A 361 -36.55 -67.80 62.38
CA GLN A 361 -36.19 -67.64 60.97
C GLN A 361 -36.50 -66.23 60.45
N GLU A 362 -37.58 -65.61 60.95
CA GLU A 362 -37.91 -64.21 60.66
C GLU A 362 -36.82 -63.25 61.19
N SER A 363 -36.33 -63.48 62.41
CA SER A 363 -35.33 -62.62 63.07
C SER A 363 -33.99 -62.60 62.32
N LEU A 364 -33.50 -63.76 61.86
CA LEU A 364 -32.27 -63.85 61.08
C LEU A 364 -32.39 -63.19 59.70
N ARG A 365 -33.56 -63.29 59.06
CA ARG A 365 -33.82 -62.63 57.77
C ARG A 365 -33.82 -61.11 57.91
N ILE A 366 -34.38 -60.58 58.99
CA ILE A 366 -34.39 -59.13 59.28
C ILE A 366 -32.97 -58.62 59.53
N ILE A 367 -32.16 -59.34 60.30
CA ILE A 367 -30.76 -58.97 60.58
C ILE A 367 -29.95 -58.94 59.27
N PHE A 368 -30.07 -59.98 58.44
CA PHE A 368 -29.36 -60.05 57.16
C PHE A 368 -29.75 -58.91 56.21
N ILE A 369 -31.05 -58.60 56.11
CA ILE A 369 -31.53 -57.47 55.29
C ILE A 369 -30.98 -56.15 55.83
N LYS A 370 -31.02 -55.94 57.15
CA LYS A 370 -30.49 -54.72 57.78
C LYS A 370 -29.00 -54.54 57.50
N GLU A 371 -28.21 -55.60 57.61
CA GLU A 371 -26.77 -55.56 57.36
C GLU A 371 -26.43 -55.26 55.89
N GLN A 372 -27.24 -55.76 54.95
CA GLN A 372 -27.13 -55.41 53.52
C GLN A 372 -27.42 -53.92 53.27
N TYR A 373 -28.45 -53.36 53.92
CA TYR A 373 -28.75 -51.94 53.80
C TYR A 373 -27.70 -51.05 54.47
N ASP A 374 -27.19 -51.44 55.64
CA ASP A 374 -26.13 -50.70 56.35
C ASP A 374 -24.83 -50.66 55.53
N THR A 375 -24.44 -51.79 54.91
CA THR A 375 -23.28 -51.86 54.01
C THR A 375 -23.45 -50.93 52.80
N LYS A 376 -24.64 -50.95 52.18
CA LYS A 376 -24.94 -50.10 51.01
C LYS A 376 -24.99 -48.61 51.37
N LEU A 377 -25.41 -48.29 52.58
CA LEU A 377 -25.43 -46.92 53.10
C LEU A 377 -24.01 -46.40 53.36
N GLN A 378 -23.11 -47.23 53.88
CA GLN A 378 -21.69 -46.90 54.03
C GLN A 378 -20.99 -46.66 52.68
N GLU A 379 -21.26 -47.50 51.67
CA GLU A 379 -20.74 -47.32 50.31
C GLU A 379 -21.19 -45.99 49.70
N LEU A 380 -22.48 -45.66 49.82
CA LEU A 380 -23.01 -44.38 49.33
C LEU A 380 -22.44 -43.17 50.07
N GLN A 381 -22.24 -43.26 51.38
CA GLN A 381 -21.58 -42.21 52.16
C GLN A 381 -20.13 -42.00 51.74
N TYR A 382 -19.40 -43.07 51.47
CA TYR A 382 -18.04 -43.00 50.96
C TYR A 382 -17.99 -42.31 49.59
N GLN A 383 -18.83 -42.73 48.64
CA GLN A 383 -18.91 -42.11 47.32
C GLN A 383 -19.29 -40.62 47.38
N LEU A 384 -20.23 -40.24 48.25
CA LEU A 384 -20.60 -38.85 48.46
C LEU A 384 -19.42 -38.01 48.99
N THR A 385 -18.63 -38.57 49.91
CA THR A 385 -17.46 -37.90 50.48
C THR A 385 -16.36 -37.69 49.43
N MET A 386 -16.11 -38.70 48.59
CA MET A 386 -15.15 -38.62 47.49
C MET A 386 -15.58 -37.60 46.43
N SER A 387 -16.87 -37.57 46.08
CA SER A 387 -17.44 -36.58 45.15
C SER A 387 -17.31 -35.15 45.69
N LYS A 388 -17.61 -34.93 46.98
CA LYS A 388 -17.46 -33.62 47.63
C LYS A 388 -16.01 -33.12 47.56
N LYS A 389 -15.04 -33.99 47.88
CA LYS A 389 -13.61 -33.64 47.81
C LYS A 389 -13.17 -33.28 46.39
N HIS A 390 -13.67 -34.01 45.38
CA HIS A 390 -13.40 -33.68 43.98
C HIS A 390 -13.99 -32.32 43.57
N GLY A 391 -15.19 -32.00 44.05
CA GLY A 391 -15.82 -30.68 43.83
C GLY A 391 -15.01 -29.53 44.46
N GLU A 392 -14.49 -29.72 45.67
CA GLU A 392 -13.62 -28.75 46.35
C GLU A 392 -12.29 -28.54 45.59
N GLU A 393 -11.69 -29.61 45.05
CA GLU A 393 -10.48 -29.51 44.23
C GLU A 393 -10.71 -28.76 42.92
N LEU A 394 -11.88 -28.98 42.28
CA LEU A 394 -12.27 -28.24 41.07
C LEU A 394 -12.48 -26.75 41.37
N LEU A 395 -13.10 -26.42 42.51
CA LEU A 395 -13.29 -25.03 42.93
C LEU A 395 -11.94 -24.32 43.15
N MET A 396 -10.97 -25.01 43.75
CA MET A 396 -9.62 -24.45 43.93
C MET A 396 -8.94 -24.14 42.59
N LYS A 397 -8.99 -25.10 41.64
CA LYS A 397 -8.42 -24.90 40.29
C LYS A 397 -9.11 -23.78 39.52
N LEU A 398 -10.42 -23.61 39.70
CA LEU A 398 -11.17 -22.50 39.10
C LEU A 398 -10.75 -21.16 39.71
N GLN A 399 -10.52 -21.10 41.02
CA GLN A 399 -10.04 -19.89 41.68
C GLN A 399 -8.64 -19.50 41.18
N ASP A 400 -7.71 -20.46 41.10
CA ASP A 400 -6.36 -20.20 40.56
C ASP A 400 -6.40 -19.68 39.12
N ALA A 401 -7.30 -20.22 38.29
CA ALA A 401 -7.48 -19.77 36.91
C ALA A 401 -8.07 -18.35 36.81
N ILE A 402 -8.94 -17.97 37.75
CA ILE A 402 -9.49 -16.60 37.84
C ILE A 402 -8.37 -15.63 38.23
N ASP A 403 -7.60 -15.93 39.28
CA ASP A 403 -6.52 -15.08 39.76
C ASP A 403 -5.45 -14.87 38.68
N GLU A 404 -5.10 -15.93 37.95
CA GLU A 404 -4.16 -15.85 36.82
C GLU A 404 -4.72 -15.02 35.65
N SER A 405 -6.03 -15.11 35.39
CA SER A 405 -6.70 -14.27 34.38
C SER A 405 -6.71 -12.79 34.78
N GLU A 406 -6.92 -12.48 36.05
CA GLU A 406 -6.86 -11.11 36.56
C GLU A 406 -5.45 -10.54 36.50
N ALA A 407 -4.43 -11.32 36.85
CA ALA A 407 -3.04 -10.93 36.72
C ALA A 407 -2.65 -10.62 35.26
N ARG A 408 -3.08 -11.46 34.30
CA ARG A 408 -2.89 -11.21 32.86
C ARG A 408 -3.59 -9.92 32.42
N LYS A 409 -4.82 -9.66 32.87
CA LYS A 409 -5.55 -8.43 32.53
C LYS A 409 -4.85 -7.18 33.04
N LYS A 410 -4.27 -7.24 34.25
CA LYS A 410 -3.47 -6.15 34.81
C LYS A 410 -2.20 -5.89 34.01
N ALA A 411 -1.50 -6.94 33.57
CA ALA A 411 -0.33 -6.82 32.71
C ALA A 411 -0.68 -6.22 31.33
N GLN A 412 -1.78 -6.66 30.71
CA GLN A 412 -2.28 -6.08 29.45
C GLN A 412 -2.64 -4.60 29.61
N SER A 413 -3.25 -4.20 30.73
CA SER A 413 -3.53 -2.79 31.00
C SER A 413 -2.27 -1.94 31.07
N SER A 414 -1.19 -2.45 31.69
CA SER A 414 0.11 -1.76 31.73
C SER A 414 0.76 -1.68 30.34
N GLN A 415 0.67 -2.74 29.53
CA GLN A 415 1.19 -2.73 28.15
C GLN A 415 0.44 -1.72 27.27
N LEU A 416 -0.89 -1.65 27.40
CA LEU A 416 -1.70 -0.69 26.65
C LEU A 416 -1.33 0.75 26.99
N LYS A 417 -1.02 1.06 28.26
CA LYS A 417 -0.54 2.40 28.65
C LYS A 417 0.80 2.74 27.98
N ARG A 418 1.74 1.79 27.99
CA ARG A 418 3.06 1.99 27.36
C ARG A 418 2.94 2.12 25.84
N THR A 419 1.99 1.41 25.23
CA THR A 419 1.72 1.50 23.78
C THR A 419 1.21 2.90 23.43
N LYS A 420 0.25 3.43 24.20
CA LYS A 420 -0.24 4.80 24.00
C LYS A 420 0.85 5.87 24.17
N GLU A 421 1.71 5.70 25.17
CA GLU A 421 2.81 6.64 25.40
C GLU A 421 3.83 6.62 24.25
N LEU A 422 4.06 5.46 23.62
CA LEU A 422 4.88 5.36 22.42
C LEU A 422 4.18 5.94 21.19
N GLU A 423 2.86 5.77 21.05
CA GLU A 423 2.08 6.42 19.99
C GLU A 423 2.18 7.95 20.07
N ASP A 424 2.05 8.52 21.28
CA ASP A 424 2.19 9.96 21.51
C ASP A 424 3.61 10.45 21.15
N GLN A 425 4.66 9.70 21.52
CA GLN A 425 6.05 10.02 21.16
C GLN A 425 6.31 9.94 19.65
N ILE A 426 5.70 8.99 18.94
CA ILE A 426 5.82 8.89 17.48
C ILE A 426 5.18 10.11 16.82
N LEU A 427 4.00 10.53 17.28
CA LEU A 427 3.32 11.72 16.76
C LEU A 427 4.15 13.00 16.96
N GLU A 428 4.80 13.14 18.12
CA GLU A 428 5.70 14.28 18.39
C GLU A 428 6.92 14.27 17.44
N LEU A 429 7.56 13.11 17.26
CA LEU A 429 8.70 12.96 16.34
C LEU A 429 8.31 13.19 14.88
N GLU A 430 7.10 12.80 14.47
CA GLU A 430 6.59 13.07 13.13
C GLU A 430 6.37 14.57 12.89
N ALA A 431 5.87 15.29 13.89
CA ALA A 431 5.73 16.75 13.83
C ALA A 431 7.09 17.44 13.71
N ASP A 432 8.07 17.05 14.54
CA ASP A 432 9.44 17.59 14.48
C ASP A 432 10.10 17.33 13.12
N ARG A 433 9.95 16.10 12.58
CA ARG A 433 10.46 15.76 11.25
C ARG A 433 9.85 16.66 10.17
N GLN A 434 8.55 16.93 10.26
CA GLN A 434 7.86 17.77 9.28
C GLN A 434 8.31 19.23 9.36
N SER A 435 8.59 19.74 10.55
CA SER A 435 9.20 21.05 10.78
C SER A 435 10.58 21.14 10.13
N VAL A 436 11.45 20.15 10.36
CA VAL A 436 12.79 20.13 9.75
C VAL A 436 12.73 20.06 8.21
N ILE A 437 11.77 19.31 7.65
CA ILE A 437 11.56 19.28 6.19
C ILE A 437 11.13 20.65 5.67
N TYR A 438 10.30 21.37 6.40
CA TYR A 438 9.88 22.72 6.04
C TYR A 438 11.08 23.68 6.01
N ASP A 439 11.89 23.71 7.08
CA ASP A 439 13.09 24.55 7.15
C ASP A 439 14.09 24.21 6.04
N LYS A 440 14.24 22.92 5.71
CA LYS A 440 15.06 22.47 4.58
C LYS A 440 14.55 23.01 3.24
N ARG A 441 13.24 23.04 3.02
CA ARG A 441 12.66 23.59 1.78
C ARG A 441 12.86 25.09 1.68
N GLU A 442 12.69 25.82 2.77
CA GLU A 442 12.90 27.26 2.82
C GLU A 442 14.36 27.61 2.53
N THR A 443 15.30 26.92 3.19
CA THR A 443 16.75 27.11 2.96
C THR A 443 17.18 26.75 1.55
N THR A 444 16.61 25.68 0.96
CA THR A 444 16.87 25.31 -0.45
C THR A 444 16.35 26.40 -1.39
N THR A 445 15.15 26.92 -1.15
CA THR A 445 14.56 28.00 -1.96
C THR A 445 15.38 29.28 -1.88
N ALA A 446 15.84 29.65 -0.68
CA ALA A 446 16.72 30.81 -0.50
C ALA A 446 18.06 30.64 -1.24
N TYR A 447 18.64 29.44 -1.22
CA TYR A 447 19.86 29.12 -1.97
C TYR A 447 19.65 29.27 -3.49
N ASP A 448 18.57 28.70 -4.03
CA ASP A 448 18.25 28.80 -5.46
C ASP A 448 18.02 30.24 -5.90
N MET A 449 17.37 31.07 -5.06
CA MET A 449 17.20 32.50 -5.31
C MET A 449 18.54 33.24 -5.34
N MET A 450 19.42 33.01 -4.36
CA MET A 450 20.75 33.62 -4.34
C MET A 450 21.59 33.21 -5.55
N LYS A 451 21.49 31.94 -5.97
CA LYS A 451 22.16 31.45 -7.17
C LYS A 451 21.66 32.15 -8.44
N ALA A 452 20.35 32.30 -8.58
CA ALA A 452 19.77 33.03 -9.72
C ALA A 452 20.16 34.52 -9.74
N GLU A 453 20.23 35.18 -8.59
CA GLU A 453 20.72 36.57 -8.47
C GLU A 453 22.19 36.70 -8.87
N LEU A 454 23.02 35.74 -8.47
CA LEU A 454 24.43 35.67 -8.86
C LEU A 454 24.57 35.51 -10.38
N ASP A 455 23.85 34.58 -10.97
CA ASP A 455 23.86 34.33 -12.42
C ASP A 455 23.41 35.58 -13.21
N CYS A 456 22.36 36.28 -12.74
CA CYS A 456 21.91 37.54 -13.35
C CYS A 456 22.96 38.65 -13.25
N SER A 457 23.68 38.72 -12.13
CA SER A 457 24.76 39.68 -11.92
C SER A 457 25.96 39.40 -12.82
N LEU A 458 26.30 38.12 -13.03
CA LEU A 458 27.37 37.70 -13.94
C LEU A 458 27.04 38.05 -15.40
N LEU A 459 25.83 37.76 -15.86
CA LEU A 459 25.37 38.14 -17.21
C LEU A 459 25.43 39.65 -17.41
N SER A 460 24.99 40.43 -16.42
CA SER A 460 25.08 41.89 -16.48
C SER A 460 26.53 42.36 -16.61
N LEU A 461 27.45 41.78 -15.83
CA LEU A 461 28.88 42.10 -15.90
C LEU A 461 29.48 41.77 -17.28
N GLU A 462 29.07 40.68 -17.90
CA GLU A 462 29.49 40.32 -19.26
C GLU A 462 29.01 41.37 -20.28
N CYS A 463 27.75 41.80 -20.20
CA CYS A 463 27.22 42.89 -21.04
C CYS A 463 28.04 44.18 -20.87
N TRP A 464 28.38 44.57 -19.64
CA TRP A 464 29.20 45.77 -19.38
C TRP A 464 30.61 45.63 -19.96
N LYS A 465 31.21 44.43 -19.92
CA LYS A 465 32.53 44.18 -20.52
C LYS A 465 32.48 44.30 -22.04
N GLU A 466 31.44 43.76 -22.68
CA GLU A 466 31.24 43.86 -24.13
C GLU A 466 31.01 45.30 -24.57
N GLU A 467 30.16 46.05 -23.86
CA GLU A 467 29.91 47.46 -24.15
C GLU A 467 31.18 48.31 -23.99
N LYS A 468 31.97 48.05 -22.94
CA LYS A 468 33.28 48.70 -22.77
C LYS A 468 34.21 48.43 -23.95
N GLN A 469 34.32 47.18 -24.42
CA GLN A 469 35.15 46.83 -25.57
C GLN A 469 34.69 47.54 -26.84
N ASN A 470 33.37 47.64 -27.05
CA ASN A 470 32.80 48.35 -28.19
C ASN A 470 33.13 49.86 -28.15
N LEU A 471 32.98 50.50 -26.98
CA LEU A 471 33.34 51.91 -26.78
C LEU A 471 34.84 52.16 -26.99
N GLU A 472 35.70 51.26 -26.52
CA GLU A 472 37.15 51.33 -26.75
C GLU A 472 37.49 51.23 -28.25
N ALA A 473 36.81 50.35 -28.99
CA ALA A 473 36.97 50.22 -30.44
C ALA A 473 36.54 51.49 -31.19
N ILE A 474 35.38 52.07 -30.83
CA ILE A 474 34.90 53.33 -31.40
C ILE A 474 35.89 54.47 -31.14
N LEU A 475 36.44 54.56 -29.91
CA LEU A 475 37.41 55.59 -29.57
C LEU A 475 38.73 55.43 -30.34
N GLN A 476 39.21 54.20 -30.51
CA GLN A 476 40.36 53.91 -31.37
C GLN A 476 40.10 54.32 -32.83
N GLN A 477 38.89 54.08 -33.35
CA GLN A 477 38.52 54.54 -34.68
C GLN A 477 38.52 56.08 -34.78
N CYS A 478 37.87 56.78 -33.85
CA CYS A 478 37.81 58.25 -33.85
C CYS A 478 39.20 58.88 -33.74
N THR A 479 40.09 58.32 -32.92
CA THR A 479 41.47 58.80 -32.79
C THR A 479 42.26 58.63 -34.09
N TRP A 480 42.09 57.50 -34.78
CA TRP A 480 42.68 57.28 -36.10
C TRP A 480 42.16 58.27 -37.15
N GLU A 481 40.84 58.51 -37.20
CA GLU A 481 40.22 59.48 -38.10
C GLU A 481 40.70 60.92 -37.82
N SER A 482 40.80 61.31 -36.55
CA SER A 482 41.33 62.63 -36.14
C SER A 482 42.79 62.84 -36.56
N LEU A 483 43.64 61.81 -36.40
CA LEU A 483 45.02 61.82 -36.87
C LEU A 483 45.11 61.95 -38.39
N LYS A 484 44.23 61.23 -39.12
CA LYS A 484 44.13 61.32 -40.58
C LYS A 484 43.73 62.74 -41.03
N MET A 485 42.70 63.31 -40.40
CA MET A 485 42.27 64.69 -40.69
C MET A 485 43.36 65.71 -40.36
N SER A 486 44.08 65.53 -39.25
CA SER A 486 45.18 66.42 -38.87
C SER A 486 46.32 66.42 -39.90
N LYS A 487 46.70 65.24 -40.43
CA LYS A 487 47.70 65.11 -41.50
C LYS A 487 47.24 65.77 -42.81
N GLU A 488 45.97 65.60 -43.16
CA GLU A 488 45.37 66.24 -44.34
C GLU A 488 45.35 67.77 -44.19
N LEU A 489 44.99 68.27 -43.01
CA LEU A 489 45.02 69.71 -42.69
C LEU A 489 46.43 70.28 -42.76
N GLU A 490 47.44 69.57 -42.24
CA GLU A 490 48.84 70.01 -42.32
C GLU A 490 49.32 70.05 -43.78
N SER A 491 48.99 69.02 -44.57
CA SER A 491 49.30 68.99 -46.02
C SER A 491 48.66 70.17 -46.77
N ARG A 492 47.40 70.51 -46.44
CA ARG A 492 46.72 71.69 -47.00
C ARG A 492 47.34 73.00 -46.54
N ARG A 493 47.75 73.10 -45.27
CA ARG A 493 48.45 74.26 -44.72
C ARG A 493 49.79 74.49 -45.43
N GLU A 494 50.58 73.45 -45.64
CA GLU A 494 51.83 73.51 -46.40
C GLU A 494 51.61 73.95 -47.86
N LEU A 495 50.53 73.50 -48.50
CA LEU A 495 50.16 73.96 -49.85
C LEU A 495 49.81 75.44 -49.86
N VAL A 496 49.01 75.91 -48.90
CA VAL A 496 48.67 77.33 -48.76
C VAL A 496 49.92 78.18 -48.53
N GLN A 497 50.84 77.70 -47.69
CA GLN A 497 52.11 78.39 -47.42
C GLN A 497 53.02 78.44 -48.65
N ARG A 498 53.08 77.36 -49.45
CA ARG A 498 53.76 77.39 -50.76
C ARG A 498 53.13 78.41 -51.72
N CYS A 499 51.81 78.47 -51.79
CA CYS A 499 51.11 79.45 -52.63
C CYS A 499 51.34 80.90 -52.18
N SER A 500 51.39 81.18 -50.88
CA SER A 500 51.67 82.53 -50.38
C SER A 500 53.14 82.93 -50.59
N SER A 501 54.09 82.01 -50.44
CA SER A 501 55.49 82.23 -50.81
C SER A 501 55.65 82.51 -52.31
N HIS A 502 54.92 81.79 -53.17
CA HIS A 502 54.95 82.01 -54.62
C HIS A 502 54.43 83.40 -54.98
N LYS A 503 53.32 83.83 -54.36
CA LYS A 503 52.73 85.15 -54.57
C LYS A 503 53.62 86.30 -54.08
N ASN A 504 54.37 86.09 -52.99
CA ASN A 504 55.36 87.07 -52.53
C ASN A 504 56.57 87.17 -53.47
N ILE A 505 57.04 86.06 -54.05
CA ILE A 505 58.11 86.09 -55.06
C ILE A 505 57.64 86.80 -56.34
N GLU A 506 56.40 86.57 -56.76
CA GLU A 506 55.78 87.23 -57.92
C GLU A 506 55.69 88.75 -57.72
N MET A 507 55.22 89.21 -56.54
CA MET A 507 55.16 90.64 -56.21
C MET A 507 56.54 91.30 -56.09
N GLU A 508 57.56 90.59 -55.60
CA GLU A 508 58.94 91.12 -55.50
C GLU A 508 59.57 91.24 -56.90
N ASN A 509 59.33 90.26 -57.78
CA ASN A 509 59.72 90.34 -59.20
C ASN A 509 59.02 91.49 -59.93
N ASP A 510 57.72 91.68 -59.69
CA ASP A 510 56.96 92.80 -60.27
C ASP A 510 57.48 94.16 -59.77
N ARG A 511 57.88 94.28 -58.49
CA ARG A 511 58.51 95.49 -57.95
C ARG A 511 59.88 95.77 -58.59
N LEU A 512 60.72 94.75 -58.76
CA LEU A 512 62.01 94.88 -59.44
C LEU A 512 61.83 95.34 -60.89
N ASN A 513 60.87 94.77 -61.60
CA ASN A 513 60.54 95.16 -62.98
C ASN A 513 60.01 96.61 -63.07
N MET A 514 59.26 97.07 -62.06
CA MET A 514 58.77 98.45 -61.98
C MET A 514 59.91 99.45 -61.64
N TYR A 515 60.91 99.04 -60.86
CA TYR A 515 62.11 99.83 -60.59
C TYR A 515 62.99 99.98 -61.83
N ASP A 516 63.17 98.92 -62.61
CA ASP A 516 63.89 98.99 -63.90
C ASP A 516 63.17 99.92 -64.89
N GLN A 517 61.83 99.88 -64.95
CA GLN A 517 61.05 100.84 -65.76
C GLN A 517 61.13 102.28 -65.24
N MET A 518 61.26 102.50 -63.93
CA MET A 518 61.45 103.85 -63.37
C MET A 518 62.85 104.41 -63.64
N LEU A 519 63.90 103.58 -63.69
CA LEU A 519 65.24 104.02 -64.10
C LEU A 519 65.23 104.44 -65.58
N GLU A 520 64.58 103.70 -66.47
CA GLU A 520 64.42 104.09 -67.88
C GLU A 520 63.63 105.41 -68.07
N LEU A 521 62.70 105.74 -67.18
CA LEU A 521 61.94 107.00 -67.22
C LEU A 521 62.69 108.19 -66.59
N ALA A 522 63.62 107.94 -65.66
CA ALA A 522 64.44 108.98 -65.02
C ALA A 522 65.54 109.51 -65.96
N ASP A 523 66.14 108.65 -66.80
CA ASP A 523 67.11 109.05 -67.82
C ASP A 523 66.49 109.87 -68.96
N ASN A 524 65.17 109.74 -69.19
CA ASN A 524 64.46 110.44 -70.26
C ASN A 524 63.95 111.86 -69.87
N ASN A 525 63.95 112.23 -68.58
CA ASN A 525 63.37 113.49 -68.09
C ASN A 525 64.39 114.60 -67.75
N THR A 526 65.69 114.41 -67.97
CA THR A 526 66.72 115.42 -67.69
C THR A 526 66.98 116.40 -68.85
N THR A 527 66.25 116.29 -69.98
CA THR A 527 66.54 117.07 -71.21
C THR A 527 65.51 118.13 -71.59
N ALA A 528 64.44 118.36 -70.83
CA ALA A 528 63.43 119.34 -71.22
C ALA A 528 62.97 120.25 -70.07
N VAL A 529 63.27 121.54 -70.25
CA VAL A 529 62.58 122.74 -69.73
C VAL A 529 63.45 123.63 -68.82
N SER A 530 64.28 124.43 -69.51
CA SER A 530 64.87 125.69 -69.09
C SER A 530 64.21 126.85 -69.88
N SER A 531 63.34 127.67 -69.26
CA SER A 531 62.94 129.05 -69.65
C SER A 531 61.68 129.44 -68.87
N GLY A 532 61.49 130.58 -68.20
CA GLY A 532 62.24 131.83 -68.09
C GLY A 532 61.79 132.66 -66.87
N LYS A 533 62.53 133.76 -66.65
CA LYS A 533 62.69 134.63 -65.46
C LYS A 533 62.03 136.02 -65.71
N PRO A 534 61.97 137.01 -64.79
CA PRO A 534 63.08 137.57 -63.97
C PRO A 534 63.03 137.27 -62.48
#